data_AF-A0A452GZ07-F1
#
_entry.id   AF-A0A452GZ07-F1
#
_cell.length_a   1.000
_cell.length_b   1.000
_cell.length_c   1.000
_cell.angle_alpha   90.00
_cell.angle_beta   90.00
_cell.angle_gamma   90.00
#
_symmetry.space_group_name_H-M   'P 1'
#
loop_
_entity.id
_entity.type
_entity.pdbx_description
1 polymer ?
#
loop_
_entity_poly.entity_id
_entity_poly.type
_entity_poly.pdbx_seq_one_letter_code
_entity_poly.pdbx_strand_id
1 'polypeptide(L)'
;MEAHLGKMEFFCKLGYGKQDICKVLENLGQGALEDDVLKELIRVGSRPVAQERQAQHPLPKLVPRGSCSRAAVPKQPEEEASDSSSHLRPIVIDGSNIAMSGCKLKLDKFRLEIRCKFFKRVISHWNNLPRAVVESPSIAISKSRLNVFLKGIV
;
A
#
# COMPACT_ATOMS: atom_id res chain seq x y z
N MET A 1 26.12 -9.12 -24.44
CA MET A 1 25.81 -10.12 -23.39
C MET A 1 25.25 -9.50 -22.10
N GLU A 2 25.36 -8.18 -21.88
CA GLU A 2 24.99 -7.53 -20.61
C GLU A 2 23.48 -7.25 -20.44
N ALA A 3 22.77 -7.02 -21.54
CA ALA A 3 21.33 -6.70 -21.52
C ALA A 3 20.46 -7.83 -20.94
N HIS A 4 20.87 -9.09 -21.09
CA HIS A 4 20.15 -10.24 -20.54
C HIS A 4 20.33 -10.33 -19.01
N LEU A 5 21.54 -10.06 -18.53
CA LEU A 5 21.87 -10.08 -17.10
C LEU A 5 21.10 -8.99 -16.33
N GLY A 6 21.01 -7.77 -16.90
CA GLY A 6 20.26 -6.67 -16.31
C GLY A 6 18.76 -6.95 -16.22
N LYS A 7 18.17 -7.55 -17.27
CA LYS A 7 16.76 -7.96 -17.27
C LYS A 7 16.52 -9.07 -16.25
N MET A 8 17.38 -10.09 -16.21
CA MET A 8 17.30 -11.14 -15.19
C MET A 8 17.32 -10.58 -13.78
N GLU A 9 18.25 -9.67 -13.46
CA GLU A 9 18.34 -9.06 -12.14
C GLU A 9 17.10 -8.22 -11.80
N PHE A 10 16.61 -7.43 -12.77
CA PHE A 10 15.41 -6.62 -12.62
C PHE A 10 14.19 -7.45 -12.22
N PHE A 11 13.90 -8.53 -12.95
CA PHE A 11 12.75 -9.39 -12.64
C PHE A 11 12.95 -10.23 -11.37
N CYS A 12 14.19 -10.60 -11.04
CA CYS A 12 14.50 -11.20 -9.73
C CYS A 12 14.19 -10.23 -8.59
N LYS A 13 14.48 -8.94 -8.75
CA LYS A 13 14.12 -7.86 -7.80
C LYS A 13 12.62 -7.69 -7.66
N LEU A 14 11.86 -7.96 -8.72
CA LEU A 14 10.39 -7.99 -8.70
C LEU A 14 9.81 -9.27 -8.07
N GLY A 15 10.67 -10.22 -7.67
CA GLY A 15 10.29 -11.47 -7.00
C GLY A 15 10.01 -12.64 -7.94
N TYR A 16 10.17 -12.49 -9.26
CA TYR A 16 9.99 -13.60 -10.18
C TYR A 16 11.15 -14.61 -10.08
N GLY A 17 10.84 -15.89 -10.28
CA GLY A 17 11.83 -16.96 -10.22
C GLY A 17 12.81 -16.89 -11.40
N LYS A 18 14.11 -17.10 -11.13
CA LYS A 18 15.16 -17.10 -12.17
C LYS A 18 14.85 -18.02 -13.35
N GLN A 19 14.26 -19.18 -13.08
CA GLN A 19 13.91 -20.19 -14.07
C GLN A 19 12.80 -19.72 -15.01
N ASP A 20 11.76 -19.10 -14.45
CA ASP A 20 10.65 -18.54 -15.21
C ASP A 20 11.11 -17.37 -16.09
N ILE A 21 11.97 -16.50 -15.54
CA ILE A 21 12.55 -15.36 -16.26
C ILE A 21 13.43 -15.85 -17.42
N CYS A 22 14.32 -16.82 -17.20
CA CYS A 22 15.15 -17.41 -18.26
C CYS A 22 14.29 -18.00 -19.37
N LYS A 23 13.28 -18.80 -19.01
CA LYS A 23 12.39 -19.44 -19.99
C LYS A 23 11.67 -18.42 -20.87
N VAL A 24 11.21 -17.31 -20.27
CA VAL A 24 10.55 -16.23 -21.01
C VAL A 24 11.54 -15.48 -21.91
N LEU A 25 12.74 -15.16 -21.41
CA LEU A 25 13.77 -14.47 -22.20
C LEU A 25 14.31 -15.32 -23.35
N GLU A 26 14.39 -16.64 -23.18
CA GLU A 26 14.75 -17.59 -24.25
C GLU A 26 13.68 -17.63 -25.36
N ASN A 27 12.40 -17.51 -25.00
CA ASN A 27 11.29 -17.53 -25.96
C ASN A 27 11.11 -16.20 -26.71
N LEU A 28 11.27 -15.06 -26.03
CA LEU A 28 11.13 -13.72 -26.67
C LEU A 28 12.43 -13.22 -27.31
N GLY A 29 13.57 -13.79 -26.95
CA GLY A 29 14.89 -13.38 -27.44
C GLY A 29 15.47 -12.15 -26.73
N GLN A 30 16.75 -11.88 -27.01
CA GLN A 30 17.55 -10.88 -26.28
C GLN A 30 17.04 -9.43 -26.44
N GLY A 31 16.27 -9.17 -27.50
CA GLY A 31 15.68 -7.87 -27.83
C GLY A 31 14.32 -7.59 -27.17
N ALA A 32 13.79 -8.51 -26.36
CA ALA A 32 12.51 -8.33 -25.68
C ALA A 32 12.54 -7.10 -24.75
N LEU A 33 11.51 -6.26 -24.81
CA LEU A 33 11.33 -5.14 -23.87
C LEU A 33 10.92 -5.68 -22.50
N GLU A 34 11.23 -4.94 -21.42
CA GLU A 34 10.83 -5.37 -20.07
C GLU A 34 9.31 -5.57 -19.97
N ASP A 35 8.53 -4.70 -20.62
CA ASP A 35 7.06 -4.78 -20.62
C ASP A 35 6.54 -6.08 -21.26
N ASP A 36 7.20 -6.58 -22.29
CA ASP A 36 6.78 -7.79 -22.98
C ASP A 36 7.16 -9.05 -22.17
N VAL A 37 8.32 -9.02 -21.52
CA VAL A 37 8.73 -10.05 -20.56
C VAL A 37 7.77 -10.10 -19.36
N LEU A 38 7.35 -8.94 -18.85
CA LEU A 38 6.39 -8.86 -17.74
C LEU A 38 5.02 -9.37 -18.13
N LYS A 39 4.50 -8.97 -19.30
CA LYS A 39 3.22 -9.47 -19.84
C LYS A 39 3.25 -10.99 -20.00
N GLU A 40 4.36 -11.53 -20.49
CA GLU A 40 4.52 -12.96 -20.69
C GLU A 40 4.59 -13.73 -19.37
N LEU A 41 5.33 -13.24 -18.37
CA LEU A 41 5.36 -13.83 -17.02
C LEU A 41 3.96 -13.86 -16.38
N ILE A 42 3.18 -12.79 -16.53
CA ILE A 42 1.80 -12.72 -16.05
C ILE A 42 0.90 -13.69 -16.82
N ARG A 43 1.04 -13.76 -18.15
CA ARG A 43 0.28 -14.65 -19.03
C ARG A 43 0.52 -16.13 -18.71
N VAL A 44 1.78 -16.49 -18.43
CA VAL A 44 2.19 -17.85 -18.04
C VAL A 44 1.78 -18.18 -16.60
N GLY A 45 1.35 -17.17 -15.83
CA GLY A 45 0.91 -17.34 -14.45
C GLY A 45 2.07 -17.50 -13.46
N SER A 46 3.29 -17.13 -13.85
CA SER A 46 4.43 -17.05 -12.95
C SER A 46 4.11 -16.01 -11.88
N ARG A 47 3.98 -16.46 -10.63
CA ARG A 47 3.74 -15.57 -9.50
C ARG A 47 5.09 -15.12 -8.95
N PRO A 48 5.31 -13.82 -8.71
CA PRO A 48 6.47 -13.40 -7.96
C PRO A 48 6.38 -14.05 -6.56
N VAL A 49 7.48 -14.68 -6.15
CA VAL A 49 7.69 -15.38 -4.87
C VAL A 49 7.84 -14.35 -3.75
N ALA A 50 6.83 -13.50 -3.63
CA ALA A 50 6.66 -12.55 -2.56
C ALA A 50 5.26 -12.71 -1.94
N GLN A 51 4.72 -13.94 -1.90
CA GLN A 51 3.68 -14.31 -0.93
C GLN A 51 3.51 -15.83 -0.82
N GLU A 52 4.43 -16.49 -0.11
CA GLU A 52 4.12 -17.68 0.68
C GLU A 52 5.21 -17.89 1.75
N ARG A 53 5.04 -17.22 2.90
CA ARG A 53 5.55 -17.73 4.19
C ARG A 53 4.39 -18.32 4.97
N GLN A 54 3.74 -19.32 4.38
CA GLN A 54 3.03 -20.39 5.10
C GLN A 54 3.68 -21.68 4.61
N ALA A 55 4.26 -22.57 5.41
CA ALA A 55 4.13 -22.78 6.84
C ALA A 55 5.39 -23.49 7.38
N GLN A 56 6.17 -22.84 8.25
CA GLN A 56 7.05 -23.49 9.25
C GLN A 56 7.39 -22.53 10.40
N HIS A 57 6.38 -21.90 11.00
CA HIS A 57 6.53 -21.36 12.35
C HIS A 57 5.33 -21.89 13.15
N PRO A 58 5.54 -22.56 14.30
CA PRO A 58 4.44 -22.99 15.13
C PRO A 58 3.60 -21.76 15.47
N LEU A 59 2.30 -21.82 15.17
CA LEU A 59 1.34 -20.79 15.55
C LEU A 59 1.54 -20.46 17.04
N PRO A 60 1.77 -19.19 17.41
CA PRO A 60 1.80 -18.84 18.82
C PRO A 60 0.42 -19.17 19.40
N LYS A 61 0.37 -20.16 20.30
CA LYS A 61 -0.81 -20.49 21.10
C LYS A 61 -1.22 -19.23 21.87
N LEU A 62 -2.30 -18.58 21.44
CA LEU A 62 -2.95 -17.55 22.25
C LEU A 62 -3.57 -18.22 23.47
N VAL A 63 -2.98 -17.97 24.63
CA VAL A 63 -3.61 -18.24 25.92
C VAL A 63 -4.26 -16.96 26.44
N PRO A 64 -5.55 -16.98 26.83
CA PRO A 64 -6.18 -15.85 27.50
C PRO A 64 -5.53 -15.69 28.87
N ARG A 65 -4.69 -14.67 29.05
CA ARG A 65 -4.10 -14.35 30.35
C ARG A 65 -5.09 -13.50 31.14
N GLY A 66 -6.11 -14.17 31.66
CA GLY A 66 -7.09 -13.58 32.54
C GLY A 66 -6.50 -13.17 33.89
N SER A 67 -7.16 -12.18 34.47
CA SER A 67 -7.24 -11.84 35.89
C SER A 67 -6.11 -11.00 36.50
N CYS A 68 -6.51 -9.81 36.94
CA CYS A 68 -5.76 -8.94 37.82
C CYS A 68 -5.63 -9.56 39.22
N SER A 69 -4.39 -9.69 39.72
CA SER A 69 -4.14 -9.81 41.15
C SER A 69 -2.77 -9.20 41.52
N ARG A 70 -2.78 -8.57 42.69
CA ARG A 70 -1.80 -7.60 43.21
C ARG A 70 -0.70 -8.30 44.02
N ALA A 71 0.51 -7.72 43.91
CA ALA A 71 1.66 -7.74 44.84
C ALA A 71 2.43 -9.06 45.10
N ALA A 72 3.76 -9.01 44.88
CA ALA A 72 4.80 -9.21 45.90
C ALA A 72 6.22 -9.02 45.31
N VAL A 73 7.04 -8.20 45.99
CA VAL A 73 8.52 -8.10 45.91
C VAL A 73 9.08 -9.17 46.87
N PRO A 74 10.22 -9.90 46.64
CA PRO A 74 11.56 -9.31 46.81
C PRO A 74 12.83 -9.98 46.18
N LYS A 75 13.92 -9.17 46.19
CA LYS A 75 15.36 -9.47 46.44
C LYS A 75 16.27 -10.11 45.36
N GLN A 76 17.30 -9.33 44.97
CA GLN A 76 18.64 -9.74 44.50
C GLN A 76 19.52 -10.25 45.71
N PRO A 77 20.82 -10.66 45.59
CA PRO A 77 21.81 -10.50 44.50
C PRO A 77 22.87 -11.64 44.30
N GLU A 78 23.87 -11.36 43.43
CA GLU A 78 25.28 -11.89 43.35
C GLU A 78 25.52 -13.21 42.58
N GLU A 79 26.56 -13.44 41.77
CA GLU A 79 27.64 -12.75 41.02
C GLU A 79 28.08 -13.77 39.91
N GLU A 80 28.64 -13.46 38.74
CA GLU A 80 30.08 -13.24 38.48
C GLU A 80 30.32 -13.18 36.95
N ALA A 81 31.30 -12.36 36.57
CA ALA A 81 32.17 -12.37 35.37
C ALA A 81 31.65 -12.88 34.01
N SER A 82 31.64 -12.01 32.99
CA SER A 82 32.49 -12.13 31.78
C SER A 82 31.95 -11.29 30.62
N ASP A 83 32.88 -10.53 30.05
CA ASP A 83 32.98 -10.11 28.65
C ASP A 83 32.05 -9.04 28.04
N SER A 84 32.74 -8.00 27.57
CA SER A 84 32.59 -7.35 26.27
C SER A 84 31.19 -7.01 25.74
N SER A 85 31.01 -5.70 25.59
CA SER A 85 30.17 -5.04 24.60
C SER A 85 28.66 -4.96 24.89
N SER A 86 28.17 -3.71 24.85
CA SER A 86 26.77 -3.28 24.72
C SER A 86 25.88 -3.23 25.97
N HIS A 87 26.15 -2.27 26.87
CA HIS A 87 25.20 -1.82 27.91
C HIS A 87 24.00 -1.01 27.37
N LEU A 88 23.46 -1.35 26.20
CA LEU A 88 22.26 -0.70 25.66
C LEU A 88 21.06 -1.63 25.84
N ARG A 89 20.12 -1.22 26.69
CA ARG A 89 18.81 -1.88 26.75
C ARG A 89 18.06 -1.54 25.46
N PRO A 90 17.51 -2.54 24.75
CA PRO A 90 16.69 -2.27 23.57
C PRO A 90 15.50 -1.39 23.96
N ILE A 91 15.41 -0.21 23.36
CA ILE A 91 14.26 0.67 23.49
C ILE A 91 13.17 0.07 22.62
N VAL A 92 12.15 -0.54 23.23
CA VAL A 92 10.93 -0.93 22.52
C VAL A 92 10.17 0.36 22.22
N ILE A 93 10.23 0.80 20.96
CA ILE A 93 9.35 1.86 20.47
C ILE A 93 7.97 1.24 20.33
N ASP A 94 7.14 1.36 21.36
CA ASP A 94 5.73 1.04 21.27
C ASP A 94 5.11 1.93 20.18
N GLY A 95 4.55 1.31 19.14
CA GLY A 95 3.96 2.01 17.98
C GLY A 95 2.77 2.90 18.33
N SER A 96 2.39 2.96 19.62
CA SER A 96 1.31 3.76 20.20
C SER A 96 1.45 5.29 20.03
N ASN A 97 2.56 5.82 19.49
CA ASN A 97 2.74 7.26 19.24
C ASN A 97 2.67 7.69 17.75
N ILE A 98 2.21 6.81 16.84
CA ILE A 98 1.82 7.21 15.48
C ILE A 98 0.35 7.60 15.50
N ALA A 99 -0.01 8.64 16.24
CA ALA A 99 -1.33 9.26 16.13
C ALA A 99 -1.40 10.02 14.78
N MET A 100 -1.60 9.29 13.69
CA MET A 100 -1.85 9.78 12.32
C MET A 100 -3.25 10.40 12.20
N SER A 101 -3.77 11.05 13.24
CA SER A 101 -5.06 11.74 13.20
C SER A 101 -4.94 13.08 12.45
N GLY A 102 -3.77 13.71 12.45
CA GLY A 102 -3.54 14.99 11.74
C GLY A 102 -3.33 14.86 10.23
N CYS A 103 -2.79 13.73 9.75
CA CYS A 103 -2.42 13.54 8.35
C CYS A 103 -3.64 13.24 7.47
N LYS A 104 -4.57 12.41 7.99
CA LYS A 104 -5.82 12.03 7.32
C LYS A 104 -6.70 13.26 7.07
N LEU A 105 -6.89 14.10 8.09
CA LEU A 105 -7.67 15.34 8.00
C LEU A 105 -7.07 16.35 6.99
N LYS A 106 -5.74 16.45 6.90
CA LYS A 106 -5.09 17.31 5.91
C LYS A 106 -5.30 16.81 4.48
N LEU A 107 -5.21 15.49 4.26
CA LEU A 107 -5.50 14.88 2.96
C LEU A 107 -6.96 15.04 2.57
N ASP A 108 -7.89 14.83 3.51
CA ASP A 108 -9.33 14.99 3.25
C ASP A 108 -9.71 16.44 2.95
N LYS A 109 -9.11 17.42 3.66
CA LYS A 109 -9.25 18.85 3.35
C LYS A 109 -8.72 19.20 1.97
N PHE A 110 -7.55 18.70 1.60
CA PHE A 110 -6.96 18.93 0.28
C PHE A 110 -7.83 18.37 -0.86
N ARG A 111 -8.34 17.13 -0.68
CA ARG A 111 -9.26 16.50 -1.64
C ARG A 111 -10.58 17.26 -1.76
N LEU A 112 -11.11 17.76 -0.65
CA LEU A 112 -12.31 18.58 -0.64
C LEU A 112 -12.09 19.92 -1.36
N GLU A 113 -10.96 20.58 -1.14
CA GLU A 113 -10.64 21.85 -1.79
C GLU A 113 -10.51 21.72 -3.31
N ILE A 114 -9.86 20.66 -3.80
CA ILE A 114 -9.79 20.36 -5.24
C ILE A 114 -11.20 20.18 -5.82
N ARG A 115 -12.05 19.38 -5.15
CA ARG A 115 -13.45 19.19 -5.56
C ARG A 115 -14.18 20.52 -5.64
N CYS A 116 -14.12 21.33 -4.59
CA CYS A 116 -14.79 22.64 -4.55
C CYS A 116 -14.33 23.58 -5.67
N LYS A 117 -13.03 23.65 -5.97
CA LYS A 117 -12.49 24.47 -7.07
C LYS A 117 -12.98 23.97 -8.44
N PHE A 118 -12.98 22.65 -8.65
CA PHE A 118 -13.50 22.06 -9.89
C PHE A 118 -14.99 22.36 -10.08
N PHE A 119 -15.82 22.15 -9.05
CA PHE A 119 -17.27 22.41 -9.15
C PHE A 119 -17.58 23.88 -9.42
N LYS A 120 -16.88 24.81 -8.77
CA LYS A 120 -17.04 26.24 -9.05
C LYS A 120 -16.78 26.56 -10.53
N ARG A 121 -15.75 25.95 -11.13
CA ARG A 121 -15.44 26.13 -12.56
C ARG A 121 -16.51 25.52 -13.48
N VAL A 122 -17.00 24.32 -13.15
CA VAL A 122 -18.08 23.65 -13.91
C VAL A 122 -19.38 24.46 -13.85
N ILE A 123 -19.78 24.89 -12.65
CA ILE A 123 -21.00 25.70 -12.45
C ILE A 123 -20.88 27.04 -13.18
N SER A 124 -19.71 27.69 -13.13
CA SER A 124 -19.46 28.93 -13.88
C SER A 124 -19.64 28.74 -15.39
N HIS A 125 -19.26 27.58 -15.93
CA HIS A 125 -19.44 27.28 -17.34
C HIS A 125 -20.91 26.99 -17.67
N TRP A 126 -21.61 26.29 -16.77
CA TRP A 126 -23.04 26.02 -16.87
C TRP A 126 -23.92 27.26 -16.91
N ASN A 127 -23.57 28.29 -16.13
CA ASN A 127 -24.31 29.56 -16.14
C ASN A 127 -24.21 30.32 -17.47
N ASN A 128 -23.30 29.92 -18.36
CA ASN A 128 -23.13 30.51 -19.70
C ASN A 128 -23.70 29.63 -20.82
N LEU A 129 -24.35 28.50 -20.50
CA LEU A 129 -24.93 27.63 -21.51
C LEU A 129 -26.30 28.15 -22.00
N PRO A 130 -26.59 28.08 -23.31
CA PRO A 130 -27.90 28.47 -23.85
C PRO A 130 -29.01 27.54 -23.34
N ARG A 131 -30.21 28.11 -23.13
CA ARG A 131 -31.37 27.43 -22.52
C ARG A 131 -31.74 26.10 -23.18
N ALA A 132 -31.60 26.00 -24.50
CA ALA A 132 -31.85 24.77 -25.26
C ALA A 132 -30.93 23.60 -24.86
N VAL A 133 -29.67 23.88 -24.50
CA VAL A 133 -28.73 22.85 -24.03
C VAL A 133 -29.01 22.52 -22.57
N VAL A 134 -29.46 23.50 -21.79
CA VAL A 134 -29.85 23.34 -20.38
C VAL A 134 -31.11 22.48 -20.19
N GLU A 135 -31.96 22.39 -21.21
CA GLU A 135 -33.19 21.58 -21.22
C GLU A 135 -32.97 20.16 -21.78
N SER A 136 -31.75 19.82 -22.20
CA SER A 136 -31.42 18.48 -22.68
C SER A 136 -31.56 17.41 -21.58
N PRO A 137 -32.08 16.21 -21.88
CA PRO A 137 -32.14 15.10 -20.91
C PRO A 137 -30.78 14.78 -20.25
N SER A 138 -29.68 14.96 -20.99
CA SER A 138 -28.31 14.70 -20.51
C SER A 138 -27.87 15.62 -19.36
N ILE A 139 -28.20 16.92 -19.45
CA ILE A 139 -27.79 17.88 -18.43
C ILE A 139 -28.68 17.80 -17.19
N ALA A 140 -29.96 17.41 -17.35
CA ALA A 140 -30.87 17.14 -16.24
C ALA A 140 -30.36 15.96 -15.40
N ILE A 141 -29.96 14.86 -16.05
CA ILE A 141 -29.35 13.71 -15.37
C ILE A 141 -28.05 14.12 -14.67
N SER A 142 -27.21 14.91 -15.34
CA SER A 142 -25.96 15.40 -14.76
C SER A 142 -26.18 16.27 -13.52
N LYS A 143 -27.15 17.19 -13.55
CA LYS A 143 -27.56 18.00 -12.39
C LYS A 143 -28.06 17.14 -11.22
N SER A 144 -28.90 16.13 -11.50
CA SER A 144 -29.38 15.20 -10.47
C SER A 144 -28.25 14.45 -9.79
N ARG A 145 -27.27 13.96 -10.57
CA ARG A 145 -26.08 13.27 -10.03
C ARG A 145 -25.20 14.20 -9.19
N LEU A 146 -25.03 15.45 -9.62
CA LEU A 146 -24.30 16.45 -8.83
C LEU A 146 -25.00 16.77 -7.51
N ASN A 147 -26.33 16.91 -7.52
CA ASN A 147 -27.09 17.21 -6.30
C ASN A 147 -26.95 16.09 -5.25
N VAL A 148 -27.02 14.83 -5.67
CA VAL A 148 -26.80 13.67 -4.78
C VAL A 148 -25.37 13.67 -4.21
N PHE A 149 -24.38 13.96 -5.05
CA PHE A 149 -22.98 14.01 -4.64
C PHE A 149 -22.69 15.15 -3.65
N LEU A 150 -23.27 16.34 -3.87
CA LEU A 150 -23.12 17.49 -2.97
C LEU A 150 -23.77 17.24 -1.60
N LYS A 151 -24.91 16.52 -1.55
CA LYS A 151 -25.54 16.11 -0.28
C LYS A 151 -24.65 15.18 0.57
N GLY A 152 -23.72 14.45 -0.04
CA GLY A 152 -22.76 13.61 0.68
C GLY A 152 -21.46 14.31 1.09
N ILE A 153 -21.32 15.60 0.80
CA ILE A 153 -20.18 16.43 1.21
C ILE A 153 -20.52 17.30 2.43
N VAL A 154 -21.80 17.67 2.59
CA VAL A 154 -22.33 18.44 3.74
C VAL A 154 -22.57 17.54 4.95
#